data_AF-A0A7X0LT43-F1
#
_entry.id   AF-A0A7X0LT43-F1
#
_cell.length_a   1.000
_cell.length_b   1.000
_cell.length_c   1.000
_cell.angle_alpha   90.00
_cell.angle_beta   90.00
_cell.angle_gamma   90.00
#
_symmetry.space_group_name_H-M   'P 1'
#
loop_
_entity.id
_entity.type
_entity.pdbx_description
1 polymer ?
#
loop_
_entity_poly.entity_id
_entity_poly.type
_entity_poly.pdbx_seq_one_letter_code
_entity_poly.pdbx_strand_id
1 'polypeptide(L)'
;MTAGPQPGHRGLLEAGRLAEFATDLRPLLEQTARAGATTTWAALRKRLSKLPRLQREDESVLLWLVDDDRDHGEPLLSALVTVGNREMHPRFPAIAEQLGVRAGHTLAQQRSTWSWEVLKTHQYWRHRH
;
A
#
# COMPACT_ATOMS: atom_id res chain seq x y z
N MET A 1 5.84 -30.77 -30.22
CA MET A 1 6.65 -29.63 -29.68
C MET A 1 6.12 -28.39 -30.38
N THR A 2 5.54 -27.37 -29.77
CA THR A 2 5.75 -26.70 -28.47
C THR A 2 4.41 -26.15 -27.95
N ALA A 3 4.06 -26.42 -26.69
CA ALA A 3 2.96 -25.73 -26.03
C ALA A 3 3.37 -24.27 -25.79
N GLY A 4 2.56 -23.32 -26.28
CA GLY A 4 2.74 -21.90 -25.98
C GLY A 4 2.62 -21.64 -24.46
N PRO A 5 3.29 -20.62 -23.93
CA PRO A 5 3.22 -20.32 -22.50
C PRO A 5 1.78 -20.03 -22.09
N GLN A 6 1.25 -20.83 -21.16
CA GLN A 6 -0.07 -20.66 -20.55
C GLN A 6 -0.14 -19.28 -19.88
N PRO A 7 -1.00 -18.35 -20.34
CA PRO A 7 -1.03 -16.97 -19.82
C PRO A 7 -1.47 -16.88 -18.34
N GLY A 8 -2.14 -17.91 -17.81
CA GLY A 8 -2.58 -17.94 -16.40
C GLY A 8 -1.48 -18.25 -15.39
N HIS A 9 -0.45 -19.03 -15.75
CA HIS A 9 0.59 -19.45 -14.79
C HIS A 9 1.54 -18.30 -14.43
N ARG A 10 1.84 -17.43 -15.40
CA ARG A 10 2.69 -16.25 -15.18
C ARG A 10 2.01 -15.22 -14.29
N GLY A 11 0.74 -14.93 -14.53
CA GLY A 11 -0.05 -14.01 -13.70
C GLY A 11 -0.21 -14.51 -12.26
N LEU A 12 -0.39 -15.83 -12.06
CA LEU A 12 -0.47 -16.40 -10.70
C LEU A 12 0.88 -16.30 -9.96
N LEU A 13 2.00 -16.56 -10.64
CA LEU A 13 3.33 -16.40 -10.05
C LEU A 13 3.66 -14.93 -9.74
N GLU A 14 3.21 -14.00 -10.59
CA GLU A 14 3.32 -12.56 -10.36
C GLU A 14 2.47 -12.12 -9.16
N ALA A 15 1.22 -12.58 -9.06
CA ALA A 15 0.35 -12.31 -7.92
C ALA A 15 0.91 -12.89 -6.61
N GLY A 16 1.41 -14.14 -6.64
CA GLY A 16 2.05 -14.76 -5.49
C GLY A 16 3.27 -13.98 -5.01
N ARG A 17 4.11 -13.51 -5.95
CA ARG A 17 5.28 -12.70 -5.62
C ARG A 17 4.89 -11.32 -5.07
N LEU A 18 3.82 -10.70 -5.58
CA LEU A 18 3.30 -9.44 -5.02
C LEU A 18 2.78 -9.61 -3.60
N ALA A 19 2.13 -10.75 -3.30
CA ALA A 19 1.67 -11.07 -1.95
C ALA A 19 2.84 -11.28 -0.97
N GLU A 20 3.92 -11.95 -1.41
CA GLU A 20 5.15 -12.06 -0.63
C GLU A 20 5.73 -10.67 -0.31
N PHE A 21 5.85 -9.80 -1.32
CA PHE A 21 6.34 -8.44 -1.10
C PHE A 21 5.40 -7.60 -0.22
N ALA A 22 4.08 -7.77 -0.32
CA ALA A 22 3.13 -7.10 0.57
C ALA A 22 3.33 -7.55 2.03
N THR A 23 3.56 -8.84 2.25
CA THR A 23 3.86 -9.42 3.56
C THR A 23 5.14 -8.83 4.15
N ASP A 24 6.18 -8.68 3.33
CA ASP A 24 7.43 -8.02 3.73
C ASP A 24 7.30 -6.51 3.92
N LEU A 25 6.40 -5.87 3.17
CA LEU A 25 6.22 -4.43 3.20
C LEU A 25 5.44 -3.98 4.43
N ARG A 26 4.44 -4.76 4.86
CA ARG A 26 3.60 -4.48 6.03
C ARG A 26 4.42 -4.07 7.26
N PRO A 27 5.38 -4.86 7.78
CA PRO A 27 6.15 -4.48 8.97
C PRO A 27 6.99 -3.20 8.76
N LEU A 28 7.39 -2.87 7.53
CA LEU A 28 8.10 -1.62 7.25
C LEU A 28 7.17 -0.41 7.36
N LEU A 29 5.93 -0.54 6.90
CA LEU A 29 4.90 0.50 7.04
C LEU A 29 4.45 0.64 8.49
N GLU A 30 4.30 -0.45 9.22
CA GLU A 30 4.01 -0.41 10.67
C GLU A 30 5.11 0.34 11.44
N GLN A 31 6.39 0.06 11.16
CA GLN A 31 7.50 0.83 11.74
C GLN A 31 7.44 2.31 11.36
N THR A 32 7.02 2.62 10.13
CA THR A 32 6.86 4.01 9.67
C THR A 32 5.69 4.69 10.38
N ALA A 33 4.60 3.96 10.61
CA ALA A 33 3.44 4.37 11.38
C ALA A 33 3.84 4.73 12.82
N ARG A 34 4.58 3.83 13.48
CA ARG A 34 5.11 3.99 14.85
C ARG A 34 6.01 5.22 14.97
N ALA A 35 6.82 5.48 13.94
CA ALA A 35 7.68 6.66 13.88
C ALA A 35 6.92 7.98 13.62
N GLY A 36 5.62 7.94 13.35
CA GLY A 36 4.84 9.14 13.03
C GLY A 36 5.21 9.75 11.68
N ALA A 37 5.71 8.93 10.74
CA ALA A 37 6.24 9.41 9.46
C ALA A 37 5.49 8.82 8.26
N THR A 38 5.57 9.52 7.12
CA THR A 38 5.20 8.96 5.82
C THR A 38 6.44 8.46 5.09
N THR A 39 6.25 7.62 4.09
CA THR A 39 7.33 7.05 3.27
C THR A 39 7.05 7.24 1.78
N THR A 40 8.00 6.85 0.95
CA THR A 40 7.90 6.84 -0.51
C THR A 40 8.37 5.48 -1.03
N TRP A 41 7.95 5.10 -2.25
CA TRP A 41 8.46 3.90 -2.92
C TRP A 41 9.98 3.86 -3.01
N ALA A 42 10.63 5.01 -3.22
CA ALA A 42 12.08 5.10 -3.25
C ALA A 42 12.71 4.75 -1.89
N ALA A 43 12.13 5.21 -0.78
CA ALA A 43 12.60 4.88 0.57
C ALA A 43 12.30 3.42 0.94
N LEU A 44 11.13 2.91 0.56
CA LEU A 44 10.75 1.50 0.76
C LEU A 44 11.72 0.56 0.04
N ARG A 45 12.06 0.85 -1.22
CA ARG A 45 13.05 0.08 -1.99
C ARG A 45 14.46 0.11 -1.40
N LYS A 46 14.84 1.18 -0.70
CA LYS A 46 16.12 1.23 0.02
C LYS A 46 16.13 0.31 1.24
N ARG A 47 14.99 0.19 1.94
CA ARG A 47 14.84 -0.70 3.10
C ARG A 47 14.60 -2.16 2.70
N LEU A 48 13.91 -2.37 1.58
CA LEU A 48 13.56 -3.66 1.01
C LEU A 48 14.21 -3.82 -0.37
N SER A 49 15.51 -4.15 -0.39
CA SER A 49 16.29 -4.23 -1.64
C SER A 49 15.80 -5.30 -2.61
N LYS A 50 15.08 -6.32 -2.11
CA LYS A 50 14.40 -7.34 -2.93
C LYS A 50 13.18 -6.82 -3.70
N LEU A 51 12.64 -5.65 -3.33
CA LEU A 51 11.48 -5.06 -3.99
C LEU A 51 11.90 -4.54 -5.38
N PRO A 52 11.36 -5.10 -6.48
CA PRO A 52 11.72 -4.68 -7.82
C PRO A 52 11.19 -3.26 -8.11
N ARG A 53 11.64 -2.68 -9.23
CA ARG A 53 10.98 -1.48 -9.78
C ARG A 53 9.65 -1.92 -10.39
N LEU A 54 8.58 -1.67 -9.65
CA LEU A 54 7.22 -1.98 -10.04
C LEU A 54 6.66 -0.90 -10.97
N GLN A 55 5.74 -1.30 -11.85
CA GLN A 55 4.90 -0.33 -12.55
C GLN A 55 3.88 0.25 -11.57
N ARG A 56 3.30 1.40 -11.89
CA ARG A 56 2.35 2.07 -11.00
C ARG A 56 1.19 1.15 -10.61
N GLU A 57 0.71 0.33 -11.56
CA GLU A 57 -0.38 -0.64 -11.35
C GLU A 57 -0.01 -1.69 -10.30
N ASP A 58 1.15 -2.32 -10.43
CA ASP A 58 1.65 -3.30 -9.45
C ASP A 58 1.89 -2.65 -8.07
N GLU A 59 2.41 -1.42 -8.03
CA GLU A 59 2.52 -0.63 -6.79
C GLU A 59 1.15 -0.49 -6.11
N SER A 60 0.08 -0.28 -6.88
CA SER A 60 -1.27 -0.11 -6.35
C SER A 60 -1.84 -1.43 -5.84
N VAL A 61 -1.63 -2.53 -6.57
CA VAL A 61 -2.00 -3.88 -6.14
C VAL A 61 -1.28 -4.26 -4.86
N LEU A 62 0.01 -3.93 -4.77
CA LEU A 62 0.81 -4.25 -3.60
C LEU A 62 0.36 -3.47 -2.36
N LEU A 63 0.00 -2.19 -2.51
CA LEU A 63 -0.59 -1.41 -1.42
C LEU A 63 -1.96 -1.92 -0.99
N TRP A 64 -2.77 -2.39 -1.95
CA TRP A 64 -4.04 -3.05 -1.64
C TRP A 64 -3.81 -4.35 -0.85
N LEU A 65 -2.89 -5.21 -1.31
CA LEU A 65 -2.54 -6.47 -0.64
C LEU A 65 -2.02 -6.29 0.79
N VAL A 66 -1.30 -5.19 1.07
CA VAL A 66 -0.83 -4.88 2.42
C VAL A 66 -1.99 -4.71 3.40
N ASP A 67 -3.08 -4.11 2.94
CA ASP A 67 -4.25 -3.78 3.75
C ASP A 67 -5.41 -4.77 3.57
N ASP A 68 -5.30 -5.76 2.66
CA ASP A 68 -6.34 -6.76 2.40
C ASP A 68 -6.54 -7.70 3.62
N ASP A 69 -5.46 -8.09 4.27
CA ASP A 69 -5.46 -8.96 5.47
C ASP A 69 -5.75 -8.20 6.78
N ARG A 70 -6.15 -6.92 6.70
CA ARG A 70 -6.39 -6.11 7.90
C ARG A 70 -7.68 -6.50 8.63
N ASP A 71 -7.66 -6.40 9.95
CA ASP A 71 -8.86 -6.49 10.77
C ASP A 71 -9.80 -5.33 10.47
N HIS A 72 -11.11 -5.59 10.50
CA HIS A 72 -12.14 -4.58 10.29
C HIS A 72 -12.08 -3.52 11.41
N GLY A 73 -11.38 -2.42 11.15
CA GLY A 73 -11.13 -1.34 12.10
C GLY A 73 -9.69 -0.83 12.10
N GLU A 74 -8.74 -1.58 11.54
CA GLU A 74 -7.38 -1.10 11.31
C GLU A 74 -7.40 -0.02 10.20
N PRO A 75 -6.78 1.16 10.44
CA PRO A 75 -6.67 2.17 9.39
C PRO A 75 -5.63 1.77 8.35
N LEU A 76 -5.68 2.40 7.19
CA LEU A 76 -4.89 2.01 6.03
C LEU A 76 -3.40 2.31 6.21
N LEU A 77 -2.56 1.28 6.20
CA LEU A 77 -1.10 1.43 6.16
C LEU A 77 -0.64 2.00 4.80
N SER A 78 -1.34 1.67 3.72
CA SER A 78 -1.10 2.23 2.39
C SER A 78 -1.20 3.76 2.34
N ALA A 79 -1.95 4.38 3.26
CA ALA A 79 -2.04 5.83 3.37
C ALA A 79 -0.68 6.49 3.67
N LEU A 80 0.24 5.78 4.31
CA LEU A 80 1.58 6.28 4.64
C LEU A 80 2.50 6.37 3.42
N VAL A 81 2.15 5.71 2.31
CA VAL A 81 2.93 5.75 1.08
C VAL A 81 2.51 6.97 0.26
N THR A 82 3.41 7.93 0.20
CA THR A 82 3.23 9.20 -0.48
C THR A 82 3.97 9.21 -1.81
N VAL A 83 3.48 10.03 -2.75
CA VAL A 83 4.36 10.53 -3.81
C VAL A 83 5.29 11.58 -3.20
N GLY A 84 6.41 11.88 -3.87
CA GLY A 84 7.42 12.81 -3.34
C GLY A 84 6.80 14.09 -2.75
N ASN A 85 7.48 14.71 -1.79
CA ASN A 85 6.99 15.89 -1.06
C ASN A 85 5.79 15.64 -0.11
N ARG A 86 5.60 14.39 0.36
CA ARG A 86 4.54 13.99 1.33
C ARG A 86 3.12 14.18 0.80
N GLU A 87 2.93 14.10 -0.50
CA GLU A 87 1.62 14.25 -1.11
C GLU A 87 0.88 12.91 -1.24
N MET A 88 -0.45 12.96 -1.19
CA MET A 88 -1.32 11.80 -1.36
C MET A 88 -1.01 11.06 -2.66
N HIS A 89 -0.90 9.74 -2.60
CA HIS A 89 -0.73 8.93 -3.80
C HIS A 89 -1.99 9.03 -4.69
N PRO A 90 -1.87 9.25 -6.01
CA PRO A 90 -3.04 9.44 -6.88
C PRO A 90 -3.94 8.20 -6.98
N ARG A 91 -3.44 7.00 -6.67
CA ARG A 91 -4.24 5.77 -6.59
C ARG A 91 -4.83 5.51 -5.21
N PHE A 92 -4.48 6.30 -4.19
CA PHE A 92 -5.01 6.13 -2.84
C PHE A 92 -6.54 6.08 -2.80
N PRO A 93 -7.30 6.96 -3.50
CA PRO A 93 -8.76 6.89 -3.48
C PRO A 93 -9.31 5.56 -3.99
N ALA A 94 -8.74 5.03 -5.07
CA ALA A 94 -9.17 3.76 -5.65
C ALA A 94 -8.85 2.58 -4.72
N ILE A 95 -7.67 2.58 -4.09
CA ILE A 95 -7.25 1.56 -3.12
C ILE A 95 -8.16 1.60 -1.88
N ALA A 96 -8.41 2.81 -1.34
CA ALA A 96 -9.27 3.02 -0.19
C ALA A 96 -10.70 2.49 -0.44
N GLU A 97 -11.30 2.84 -1.59
CA GLU A 97 -12.65 2.38 -1.95
C GLU A 97 -12.70 0.84 -2.09
N GLN A 98 -11.68 0.22 -2.70
CA GLN A 98 -11.58 -1.25 -2.81
C GLN A 98 -11.47 -1.93 -1.45
N LEU A 99 -10.90 -1.25 -0.45
CA LEU A 99 -10.77 -1.73 0.92
C LEU A 99 -11.96 -1.30 1.81
N GLY A 100 -13.01 -0.71 1.22
CA GLY A 100 -14.23 -0.31 1.91
C GLY A 100 -14.18 1.06 2.62
N VAL A 101 -13.12 1.85 2.40
CA VAL A 101 -13.00 3.22 2.94
C VAL A 101 -13.46 4.22 1.89
N ARG A 102 -14.49 5.01 2.23
CA ARG A 102 -14.99 6.04 1.30
C ARG A 102 -14.02 7.23 1.19
N ALA A 103 -13.41 7.38 0.03
CA ALA A 103 -12.52 8.49 -0.31
C ALA A 103 -13.28 9.72 -0.85
N GLY A 104 -14.52 9.53 -1.31
CA GLY A 104 -15.34 10.60 -1.87
C GLY A 104 -15.00 10.95 -3.33
N HIS A 105 -15.82 11.82 -3.92
CA HIS A 105 -15.81 12.07 -5.37
C HIS A 105 -15.01 13.31 -5.78
N THR A 106 -14.64 14.17 -4.83
CA THR A 106 -13.84 15.37 -5.09
C THR A 106 -12.42 15.24 -4.57
N LEU A 107 -11.46 15.92 -5.19
CA LEU A 107 -10.06 15.91 -4.74
C LEU A 107 -9.91 16.40 -3.29
N ALA A 108 -10.71 17.39 -2.88
CA ALA A 108 -10.69 17.90 -1.51
C ALA A 108 -11.15 16.85 -0.49
N GLN A 109 -12.21 16.10 -0.80
CA GLN A 109 -12.67 14.97 0.03
C GLN A 109 -11.61 13.87 0.10
N GLN A 110 -11.04 13.49 -1.04
CA GLN A 110 -10.01 12.45 -1.13
C GLN A 110 -8.78 12.80 -0.29
N ARG A 111 -8.29 14.05 -0.39
CA ARG A 111 -7.17 14.54 0.43
C ARG A 111 -7.52 14.57 1.92
N SER A 112 -8.77 14.89 2.25
CA SER A 112 -9.24 14.88 3.64
C SER A 112 -9.26 13.45 4.17
N THR A 113 -9.87 12.50 3.46
CA THR A 113 -9.89 11.07 3.84
C THR A 113 -8.46 10.55 3.99
N TRP A 114 -7.58 10.82 3.04
CA TRP A 114 -6.17 10.42 3.13
C TRP A 114 -5.50 10.98 4.39
N SER A 115 -5.66 12.27 4.67
CA SER A 115 -5.06 12.90 5.85
C SER A 115 -5.60 12.26 7.15
N TRP A 116 -6.89 11.94 7.18
CA TRP A 116 -7.52 11.23 8.29
C TRP A 116 -6.98 9.80 8.46
N GLU A 117 -6.81 9.05 7.38
CA GLU A 117 -6.19 7.72 7.45
C GLU A 117 -4.76 7.79 7.97
N VAL A 118 -3.93 8.71 7.48
CA VAL A 118 -2.56 8.92 7.99
C VAL A 118 -2.56 9.19 9.50
N LEU A 119 -3.44 10.09 9.97
CA LEU A 119 -3.54 10.41 11.40
C LEU A 119 -3.99 9.19 12.23
N LYS A 120 -4.99 8.43 11.76
CA LYS A 120 -5.45 7.22 12.44
C LYS A 120 -4.34 6.17 12.49
N THR A 121 -3.62 5.97 11.40
CA THR A 121 -2.50 5.03 11.31
C THR A 121 -1.37 5.42 12.27
N HIS A 122 -1.06 6.70 12.42
CA HIS A 122 -0.11 7.10 13.46
C HIS A 122 -0.61 6.82 14.88
N GLN A 123 -1.87 7.14 15.17
CA GLN A 123 -2.45 6.93 16.49
C GLN A 123 -2.56 5.45 16.87
N TYR A 124 -3.01 4.59 15.94
CA TYR A 124 -3.23 3.17 16.20
C TYR A 124 -1.92 2.43 16.48
N TRP A 125 -0.84 2.73 15.75
CA TRP A 125 0.46 2.06 15.95
C TRP A 125 1.33 2.68 17.05
N ARG A 126 1.04 3.92 17.49
CA ARG A 126 1.79 4.56 18.59
C ARG A 126 1.76 3.77 19.89
N HIS A 127 0.68 3.02 20.14
CA HIS A 127 0.44 2.30 21.40
C HIS A 127 0.61 0.77 21.29
N ARG A 128 0.91 0.25 20.10
CA ARG A 128 1.12 -1.19 19.89
C ARG A 128 2.63 -1.48 19.87
N HIS A 129 3.10 -2.25 20.86
CA HIS A 129 4.48 -2.68 21.00
C HIS A 129 4.75 -3.91 20.12
#